data_AF-A0AAX6NEB1-F1
#
_entry.id   AF-A0AAX6NEB1-F1
#
_cell.length_a   1.000
_cell.length_b   1.000
_cell.length_c   1.000
_cell.angle_alpha   90.00
_cell.angle_beta   90.00
_cell.angle_gamma   90.00
#
_symmetry.space_group_name_H-M   'P 1'
#
loop_
_entity.id
_entity.type
_entity.pdbx_description
1 polymer ?
#
loop_
_entity_poly.entity_id
_entity_poly.type
_entity_poly.pdbx_seq_one_letter_code
_entity_poly.pdbx_strand_id
1 'polypeptide(L)' 'MKIKIFNLGMLLLISLLMIVNNLLDYYTVKTVVNGFAITMLIFIGADYIYKYKTRHKNNH' A
#
# COMPACT_ATOMS: atom_id res chain seq x y z
N MET A 1 -4.87 -20.08 -4.28
CA MET A 1 -4.10 -19.72 -3.06
C MET A 1 -3.60 -18.27 -3.05
N LYS A 2 -3.01 -17.75 -4.14
CA LYS A 2 -2.50 -16.37 -4.24
C LYS A 2 -3.50 -15.26 -3.86
N ILE A 3 -4.77 -15.38 -4.30
CA ILE A 3 -5.81 -14.37 -4.01
C ILE A 3 -6.24 -14.37 -2.53
N LYS A 4 -6.31 -15.54 -1.88
CA LYS A 4 -6.69 -15.64 -0.46
C LYS A 4 -5.64 -14.99 0.45
N ILE A 5 -4.36 -15.20 0.15
CA ILE A 5 -3.24 -14.60 0.90
C ILE A 5 -3.20 -13.08 0.70
N PHE A 6 -3.48 -12.61 -0.52
CA PHE A 6 -3.57 -11.18 -0.81
C PHE A 6 -4.74 -10.52 -0.05
N ASN A 7 -5.92 -11.16 -0.02
CA ASN A 7 -7.06 -10.68 0.75
C ASN A 7 -6.79 -10.66 2.26
N LEU A 8 -6.08 -11.67 2.76
CA LEU A 8 -5.72 -11.75 4.18
C LEU A 8 -4.72 -10.64 4.55
N GLY A 9 -3.75 -10.36 3.68
CA GLY A 9 -2.83 -9.23 3.82
C GLY A 9 -3.55 -7.88 3.82
N MET A 10 -4.51 -7.68 2.91
CA MET A 10 -5.36 -6.48 2.88
C MET A 10 -6.20 -6.31 4.15
N LEU A 11 -6.85 -7.37 4.62
CA LEU A 11 -7.65 -7.34 5.86
C LEU A 11 -6.80 -6.99 7.08
N LEU A 12 -5.59 -7.54 7.15
CA LEU A 12 -4.66 -7.29 8.24
C LEU A 12 -4.15 -5.84 8.21
N LEU A 13 -3.91 -5.29 7.01
CA LEU A 13 -3.55 -3.89 6.80
C LEU A 13 -4.66 -2.92 7.24
N ILE A 14 -5.91 -3.20 6.86
CA ILE A 14 -7.09 -2.40 7.22
C ILE A 14 -7.32 -2.44 8.74
N SER A 15 -7.15 -3.62 9.35
CA SER A 15 -7.29 -3.79 10.80
C SER A 15 -6.22 -3.00 11.57
N LEU A 16 -4.97 -3.02 11.09
CA LEU A 16 -3.88 -2.21 11.65
C LEU A 16 -4.17 -0.71 11.54
N LEU A 17 -4.69 -0.28 10.39
CA LEU A 17 -5.12 1.11 10.18
C LEU A 17 -6.23 1.52 11.16
N MET A 18 -7.24 0.67 11.38
CA MET A 18 -8.31 0.95 12.36
C MET A 18 -7.77 1.05 13.78
N ILE A 19 -6.88 0.14 14.20
CA ILE A 19 -6.28 0.16 15.53
C ILE A 19 -5.51 1.47 15.73
N VAL A 20 -4.64 1.83 14.77
CA VAL A 20 -3.85 3.06 14.83
C VAL A 20 -4.72 4.31 14.83
N ASN A 21 -5.84 4.30 14.09
CA ASN A 21 -6.74 5.44 14.04
C ASN A 21 -7.59 5.60 15.32
N ASN A 22 -7.79 4.53 16.07
CA ASN A 22 -8.51 4.53 17.35
C ASN A 22 -7.59 4.84 18.56
N LEU A 23 -6.27 4.82 18.38
CA LEU A 23 -5.32 5.38 19.35
C LEU A 23 -5.34 6.92 19.22
N LEU A 24 -6.29 7.54 19.90
CA LEU A 24 -6.60 8.98 19.84
C LEU A 24 -5.42 9.93 20.15
N ASP A 25 -4.38 9.46 20.87
CA ASP A 25 -3.26 10.30 21.32
C ASP A 25 -1.88 9.94 20.76
N TYR A 26 -1.75 8.90 19.93
CA TYR A 26 -0.45 8.50 19.38
C TYR A 26 -0.18 9.14 18.02
N TYR A 27 0.03 10.46 18.04
CA TYR A 27 0.36 11.28 16.87
C TYR A 27 1.54 10.72 16.07
N THR A 28 2.56 10.19 16.76
CA THR A 28 3.76 9.61 16.18
C THR A 28 3.43 8.35 15.36
N VAL A 29 2.56 7.47 15.87
CA VAL A 29 2.18 6.23 15.19
C VAL A 29 1.35 6.54 13.96
N LYS A 30 0.41 7.49 14.07
CA LYS A 30 -0.41 7.95 12.95
C LYS A 30 0.44 8.53 11.81
N THR A 31 1.46 9.31 12.17
CA THR A 31 2.38 9.94 11.22
C THR A 31 3.25 8.90 10.51
N VAL A 32 3.80 7.93 11.24
CA VAL A 32 4.61 6.84 10.66
C VAL A 32 3.79 5.97 9.71
N VAL A 33 2.57 5.60 10.11
CA VAL A 33 1.68 4.77 9.27
C VAL A 33 1.24 5.51 8.02
N ASN A 34 0.89 6.80 8.12
CA ASN A 34 0.59 7.61 6.93
C ASN A 34 1.80 7.75 6.01
N GLY A 35 2.99 7.97 6.56
CA GLY A 35 4.23 8.02 5.78
C GLY A 35 4.46 6.73 4.99
N PHE A 36 4.32 5.59 5.67
CA PHE A 36 4.47 4.28 5.04
C PHE A 36 3.42 4.03 3.95
N ALA A 37 2.16 4.42 4.19
CA ALA A 37 1.09 4.30 3.20
C ALA A 37 1.35 5.13 1.94
N ILE A 38 1.82 6.38 2.09
CA ILE A 38 2.19 7.25 0.97
C ILE A 38 3.36 6.65 0.18
N THR A 39 4.40 6.17 0.87
CA THR A 39 5.54 5.53 0.21
C THR A 39 5.10 4.30 -0.58
N MET A 40 4.24 3.43 -0.01
CA MET A 40 3.70 2.29 -0.74
C MET A 40 2.92 2.71 -1.99
N LEU A 41 2.08 3.74 -1.90
CA LEU A 41 1.33 4.28 -3.02
C LEU A 41 2.25 4.78 -4.15
N ILE A 42 3.32 5.49 -3.80
CA ILE A 42 4.32 5.97 -4.77
C ILE A 42 5.01 4.79 -5.45
N PHE A 43 5.43 3.78 -4.69
CA PHE A 43 6.09 2.58 -5.25
C PHE A 43 5.15 1.78 -6.17
N ILE A 44 3.89 1.57 -5.77
CA ILE A 44 2.90 0.87 -6.59
C ILE A 44 2.60 1.68 -7.86
N GLY A 45 2.43 3.00 -7.74
CA GLY A 45 2.23 3.89 -8.88
C GLY A 45 3.42 3.87 -9.84
N ALA A 46 4.65 3.94 -9.32
CA ALA A 46 5.86 3.87 -10.12
C ALA A 46 6.02 2.51 -10.81
N ASP A 47 5.73 1.39 -10.13
CA ASP A 47 5.74 0.05 -10.73
C ASP A 47 4.68 -0.09 -11.83
N TYR A 48 3.49 0.46 -11.62
CA TYR A 48 2.42 0.46 -12.61
C TYR A 48 2.78 1.29 -13.85
N ILE A 49 3.31 2.50 -13.66
CA ILE A 49 3.79 3.36 -14.75
C ILE A 49 4.96 2.71 -15.49
N TYR A 50 5.90 2.09 -14.76
CA TYR A 50 7.03 1.38 -15.33
C TYR A 50 6.55 0.20 -16.20
N LYS A 51 5.66 -0.65 -15.67
CA LYS A 51 5.05 -1.75 -16.43
C LYS A 51 4.30 -1.26 -17.67
N TYR A 52 3.58 -0.16 -17.56
CA TYR A 52 2.86 0.44 -18.69
C TYR A 52 3.84 0.88 -19.80
N LYS A 53 4.89 1.63 -19.43
CA LYS A 53 5.92 2.10 -20.38
C LYS A 53 6.66 0.95 -21.05
N THR A 54 6.98 -0.10 -20.30
CA THR A 54 7.72 -1.27 -20.82
C THR A 54 6.87 -2.13 -21.74
N ARG A 55 5.56 -2.30 -21.46
CA ARG A 55 4.64 -2.99 -22.38
C ARG A 55 4.42 -2.22 -23.68
N HIS A 56 4.40 -0.89 -23.63
CA HIS A 56 4.28 -0.04 -24.83
C HIS A 56 5.54 -0.09 -25.70
N LYS A 57 6.71 -0.36 -25.12
CA LYS A 57 7.99 -0.47 -25.85
C LYS A 57 8.19 -1.83 -26.53
N ASN A 58 7.57 -2.90 -26.02
CA ASN A 58 7.70 -4.26 -26.55
C ASN A 58 6.66 -4.65 -27.63
N ASN A 59 5.68 -3.78 -27.90
CA ASN A 59 4.64 -3.99 -28.92
C ASN A 59 4.87 -3.14 -30.20
N HIS A 60 6.07 -2.58 -30.36
CA HIS A 60 6.54 -1.87 -31.54
C HIS A 60 7.81 -2.54 -32.06
#